data_AF-A0A4Q7CJ07-F1
#
_entry.id   AF-A0A4Q7CJ07-F1
#
_cell.length_a   1.000
_cell.length_b   1.000
_cell.length_c   1.000
_cell.angle_alpha   90.00
_cell.angle_beta   90.00
_cell.angle_gamma   90.00
#
_symmetry.space_group_name_H-M   'P 1'
#
loop_
_entity.id
_entity.type
_entity.pdbx_description
1 polymer ?
#
loop_
_entity_poly.entity_id
_entity_poly.type
_entity_poly.pdbx_seq_one_letter_code
_entity_poly.pdbx_strand_id
1 'polypeptide(L)'
;MITFILLMFFAIRLYTLYISIQHERVLKTEGAKQYGVKNSKYLAITHTLIYVSAIITAIIEHPKFDFISLVGLILLVFSYIVLFMVIRTLGSIWTLKIYILKQHRIIDQGIFKYVK
;
A
#
# COMPACT_ATOMS: atom_id res chain seq x y z
N MET A 1 -10.42 21.07 0.51
CA MET A 1 -10.99 19.71 0.27
C MET A 1 -9.93 18.71 -0.18
N ILE A 2 -9.20 18.97 -1.28
CA ILE A 2 -8.19 18.05 -1.81
C ILE A 2 -7.11 17.68 -0.78
N THR A 3 -6.62 18.66 -0.02
CA THR A 3 -5.63 18.42 1.06
C THR A 3 -6.13 17.42 2.10
N PHE A 4 -7.41 17.49 2.48
CA PHE A 4 -8.00 16.55 3.44
C PHE A 4 -8.09 15.13 2.86
N ILE A 5 -8.46 15.01 1.58
CA ILE A 5 -8.46 13.72 0.86
C ILE A 5 -7.04 13.12 0.83
N LEU A 6 -6.02 13.92 0.51
CA LEU A 6 -4.63 13.46 0.49
C LEU A 6 -4.13 13.04 1.87
N LEU A 7 -4.49 13.77 2.93
CA LEU A 7 -4.16 13.41 4.31
C LEU A 7 -4.83 12.09 4.72
N MET A 8 -6.12 11.92 4.41
CA MET A 8 -6.84 10.67 4.66
C MET A 8 -6.20 9.50 3.91
N PHE A 9 -5.85 9.71 2.64
CA PHE A 9 -5.16 8.72 1.81
C PHE A 9 -3.80 8.33 2.41
N PHE A 10 -3.02 9.31 2.86
CA PHE A 10 -1.74 9.07 3.51
C PHE A 10 -1.91 8.29 4.83
N ALA A 11 -2.94 8.61 5.63
CA ALA A 11 -3.26 7.89 6.86
C ALA A 11 -3.62 6.41 6.59
N ILE A 12 -4.45 6.15 5.57
CA ILE A 12 -4.75 4.77 5.15
C ILE A 12 -3.46 4.05 4.73
N ARG A 13 -2.55 4.74 4.04
CA ARG A 13 -1.26 4.15 3.64
C ARG A 13 -0.42 3.75 4.85
N LEU A 14 -0.36 4.60 5.88
CA LEU A 14 0.30 4.28 7.16
C LEU A 14 -0.37 3.08 7.86
N TYR A 15 -1.70 2.99 7.81
CA TYR A 15 -2.42 1.82 8.34
C TYR A 15 -2.07 0.53 7.58
N THR A 16 -2.01 0.56 6.25
CA THR A 16 -1.58 -0.61 5.47
C THR A 16 -0.12 -1.00 5.76
N LEU A 17 0.76 -0.02 5.98
CA LEU A 17 2.13 -0.28 6.41
C LEU A 17 2.17 -0.93 7.80
N TYR A 18 1.31 -0.50 8.71
CA TYR A 18 1.18 -1.12 10.03
C TYR A 18 0.76 -2.60 9.93
N ILE A 19 -0.26 -2.92 9.10
CA ILE A 19 -0.66 -4.32 8.82
C ILE A 19 0.54 -5.13 8.31
N SER A 20 1.27 -4.58 7.34
CA SER A 20 2.47 -5.23 6.79
C SER A 20 3.48 -5.53 7.90
N ILE A 21 3.76 -4.59 8.80
CA ILE A 21 4.72 -4.80 9.90
C ILE A 21 4.28 -5.92 10.84
N GLN A 22 2.97 -6.06 11.10
CA GLN A 22 2.46 -7.16 11.91
C GLN A 22 2.66 -8.51 11.21
N HIS A 23 2.34 -8.59 9.92
CA HIS A 23 2.58 -9.79 9.12
C HIS A 23 4.08 -10.14 9.02
N GLU A 24 4.95 -9.14 8.86
CA GLU A 24 6.40 -9.33 8.86
C GLU A 24 6.90 -9.98 10.17
N ARG A 25 6.31 -9.63 11.32
CA ARG A 25 6.67 -10.23 12.62
C ARG A 25 6.31 -11.71 12.64
N VAL A 26 5.10 -12.07 12.19
CA VAL A 26 4.64 -13.47 12.10
C VAL A 26 5.52 -14.27 11.14
N LEU A 27 5.78 -13.75 9.94
CA LEU A 27 6.62 -14.42 8.95
C LEU A 27 8.07 -14.62 9.41
N LYS A 28 8.63 -13.67 10.17
CA LYS A 28 9.96 -13.84 10.79
C LYS A 28 9.98 -14.96 11.83
N THR A 29 8.92 -15.10 12.64
CA THR A 29 8.82 -16.22 13.60
C THR A 29 8.70 -17.57 12.90
N GLU A 30 8.11 -17.60 11.71
CA GLU A 30 8.01 -18.80 10.85
C GLU A 30 9.31 -19.09 10.06
N GLY A 31 10.35 -18.25 10.19
CA GLY A 31 11.64 -18.46 9.54
C GLY A 31 11.76 -17.87 8.12
N ALA A 32 10.87 -16.96 7.73
CA ALA A 32 10.95 -16.27 6.45
C ALA A 32 12.21 -15.38 6.36
N LYS A 33 12.91 -15.44 5.22
CA LYS A 33 14.05 -14.57 4.95
C LYS A 33 13.62 -13.38 4.10
N GLN A 34 14.12 -12.21 4.47
CA GLN A 34 13.90 -10.99 3.70
C GLN A 34 14.86 -10.93 2.51
N TYR A 35 14.34 -10.62 1.34
CA TYR A 35 15.12 -10.34 0.13
C TYR A 35 14.99 -8.87 -0.26
N GLY A 36 16.05 -8.30 -0.86
CA GLY A 36 15.99 -6.95 -1.43
C GLY A 36 15.84 -5.80 -0.41
N VAL A 37 16.37 -5.96 0.81
CA VAL A 37 16.22 -4.99 1.93
C VAL A 37 16.49 -3.53 1.53
N LYS A 38 17.56 -3.29 0.77
CA LYS A 38 17.94 -1.93 0.32
C LYS A 38 16.90 -1.35 -0.64
N ASN A 39 16.47 -2.13 -1.63
CA ASN A 39 15.53 -1.68 -2.66
C ASN A 39 14.16 -1.38 -2.04
N SER A 40 13.66 -2.25 -1.15
CA SER A 40 12.40 -1.99 -0.44
C SER A 40 12.47 -0.73 0.44
N LYS A 41 13.64 -0.45 1.04
CA LYS A 41 13.84 0.78 1.83
C LYS A 41 13.80 2.03 0.94
N TYR A 42 14.53 2.03 -0.17
CA TYR A 42 14.51 3.17 -1.10
C TYR A 42 13.11 3.41 -1.68
N LEU A 43 12.40 2.34 -2.06
CA LEU A 43 11.04 2.45 -2.57
C LEU A 43 10.09 3.09 -1.55
N ALA A 44 10.15 2.67 -0.28
CA ALA A 44 9.33 3.24 0.77
C ALA A 44 9.65 4.73 1.02
N ILE A 45 10.94 5.11 1.02
CA ILE A 45 11.36 6.51 1.20
C ILE A 45 10.86 7.37 0.03
N THR A 46 11.14 6.97 -1.21
CA THR A 46 10.71 7.72 -2.40
C THR A 46 9.20 7.88 -2.43
N HIS A 47 8.46 6.81 -2.14
CA HIS A 47 7.00 6.86 -2.11
C HIS A 47 6.48 7.81 -1.02
N THR A 48 7.11 7.82 0.16
CA THR A 48 6.76 8.74 1.26
C THR A 48 7.06 10.19 0.86
N LEU A 49 8.19 10.45 0.20
CA LEU A 49 8.53 11.79 -0.28
C LEU A 49 7.51 12.30 -1.30
N ILE A 50 7.07 11.46 -2.24
CA ILE A 50 6.03 11.84 -3.22
C ILE A 50 4.75 12.29 -2.50
N TYR A 51 4.32 11.56 -1.46
CA TYR A 51 3.15 11.95 -0.66
C TYR A 51 3.32 13.29 0.04
N VAL A 52 4.45 13.47 0.72
CA VAL A 52 4.74 14.70 1.46
C VAL A 52 4.79 15.89 0.51
N SER A 53 5.49 15.75 -0.61
CA SER A 53 5.54 16.79 -1.65
C SER A 53 4.15 17.12 -2.20
N ALA A 54 3.32 16.11 -2.50
CA ALA A 54 1.96 16.34 -2.99
C ALA A 54 1.08 17.09 -1.97
N ILE A 55 1.22 16.78 -0.67
CA ILE A 55 0.50 17.50 0.40
C ILE A 55 0.99 18.95 0.49
N ILE A 56 2.31 19.19 0.46
CA ILE A 56 2.89 20.54 0.49
C ILE A 56 2.39 21.37 -0.69
N THR A 57 2.46 20.83 -1.91
CA THR A 57 1.94 21.50 -3.11
C THR A 57 0.46 21.82 -2.97
N ALA A 58 -0.35 20.88 -2.48
CA ALA A 58 -1.79 21.11 -2.27
C ALA A 58 -2.10 22.16 -1.19
N ILE A 59 -1.20 22.35 -0.21
CA ILE A 59 -1.32 23.43 0.79
C ILE A 59 -0.96 24.78 0.18
N ILE A 60 0.06 24.86 -0.67
CA ILE A 60 0.54 26.12 -1.25
C ILE A 60 -0.40 26.62 -2.37
N GLU A 61 -0.77 25.73 -3.29
CA GLU A 61 -1.49 26.12 -4.51
C GLU A 61 -3.02 26.19 -4.33
N HIS A 62 -3.54 25.63 -3.22
CA HIS A 62 -4.97 25.55 -2.93
C HIS A 62 -5.83 25.13 -4.14
N PRO A 63 -5.54 23.97 -4.78
CA PRO A 63 -6.21 23.56 -6.00
C PRO A 63 -7.72 23.45 -5.78
N LYS A 64 -8.48 23.92 -6.78
CA LYS A 64 -9.94 23.77 -6.79
C LYS A 64 -10.29 22.31 -7.11
N PHE A 65 -11.37 21.84 -6.50
CA PHE A 65 -11.91 20.52 -6.82
C PHE A 65 -12.69 20.62 -8.13
N ASP A 66 -12.13 20.02 -9.18
CA ASP A 66 -12.69 19.99 -10.53
C ASP A 66 -13.12 18.57 -10.91
N PHE A 67 -13.66 18.42 -12.12
CA PHE A 67 -14.10 17.12 -12.64
C PHE A 67 -12.94 16.11 -12.71
N ILE A 68 -11.73 16.57 -13.04
CA ILE A 68 -10.52 15.72 -13.09
C ILE A 68 -10.20 15.19 -11.69
N SER A 69 -10.26 16.04 -10.67
CA SER A 69 -10.07 15.66 -9.27
C SER A 69 -11.11 14.64 -8.82
N LEU A 70 -12.36 14.76 -9.27
CA LEU A 70 -13.42 13.79 -8.97
C LEU A 70 -13.14 12.43 -9.60
N VAL A 71 -12.76 12.37 -10.88
CA VAL A 71 -12.39 11.13 -11.56
C VAL A 71 -11.19 10.48 -10.87
N GLY A 72 -10.17 11.28 -10.52
CA GLY A 72 -9.00 10.82 -9.77
C GLY A 72 -9.39 10.24 -8.41
N LEU A 73 -10.32 10.87 -7.69
CA LEU A 73 -10.83 10.37 -6.41
C LEU A 73 -11.56 9.02 -6.57
N ILE A 74 -12.41 8.88 -7.58
CA ILE A 74 -13.12 7.61 -7.85
C ILE A 74 -12.12 6.48 -8.13
N LEU A 75 -11.13 6.74 -8.99
CA LEU A 75 -10.09 5.76 -9.31
C LEU A 75 -9.25 5.37 -8.09
N LEU A 76 -8.96 6.35 -7.23
CA LEU A 76 -8.23 6.14 -5.99
C LEU A 76 -9.02 5.25 -5.03
N VAL A 77 -10.31 5.54 -4.81
CA VAL A 77 -11.19 4.72 -3.96
C VAL A 77 -11.29 3.31 -4.49
N PHE A 78 -11.51 3.14 -5.79
CA PHE A 78 -11.54 1.84 -6.44
C PHE A 78 -10.24 1.04 -6.22
N SER A 79 -9.09 1.69 -6.40
CA SER A 79 -7.78 1.08 -6.18
C SER A 79 -7.60 0.59 -4.73
N TYR A 80 -8.15 1.30 -3.75
CA TYR A 80 -8.13 0.86 -2.35
C TYR A 80 -9.03 -0.32 -2.06
N ILE A 81 -10.23 -0.35 -2.64
CA ILE A 81 -11.13 -1.49 -2.49
C ILE A 81 -10.40 -2.77 -2.95
N VAL A 82 -9.74 -2.69 -4.12
CA VAL A 82 -8.92 -3.79 -4.64
C VAL A 82 -7.76 -4.11 -3.69
N LEU A 83 -7.04 -3.10 -3.19
CA LEU A 83 -5.94 -3.30 -2.24
C LEU A 83 -6.40 -4.05 -0.98
N PHE A 84 -7.50 -3.64 -0.37
CA PHE A 84 -8.03 -4.31 0.82
C PHE A 84 -8.54 -5.73 0.52
N MET A 85 -9.11 -5.95 -0.66
CA MET A 85 -9.49 -7.29 -1.09
C MET A 85 -8.26 -8.19 -1.26
N VAL A 86 -7.17 -7.66 -1.82
CA VAL A 86 -5.89 -8.36 -1.95
C VAL A 86 -5.27 -8.67 -0.59
N ILE A 87 -5.24 -7.70 0.33
CA ILE A 87 -4.75 -7.89 1.71
C ILE A 87 -5.55 -9.01 2.40
N ARG A 88 -6.88 -9.02 2.25
CA ARG A 88 -7.73 -10.08 2.82
C ARG A 88 -7.50 -11.45 2.17
N THR A 89 -7.25 -11.48 0.86
CA THR A 89 -7.03 -12.73 0.11
C THR A 89 -5.68 -13.36 0.48
N LEU A 90 -4.62 -12.57 0.58
CA LEU A 90 -3.27 -13.04 0.95
C LEU A 90 -3.11 -13.25 2.46
N GLY A 91 -3.88 -12.55 3.29
CA GLY A 91 -3.82 -12.66 4.75
C GLY A 91 -2.41 -12.34 5.29
N SER A 92 -1.90 -13.22 6.17
CA SER A 92 -0.61 -13.06 6.84
C SER A 92 0.62 -13.07 5.92
N ILE A 93 0.45 -13.47 4.67
CA ILE A 93 1.52 -13.48 3.66
C ILE A 93 1.76 -12.08 3.09
N TRP A 94 0.74 -11.23 3.09
CA TRP A 94 0.85 -9.90 2.50
C TRP A 94 1.82 -9.03 3.30
N THR A 95 2.94 -8.70 2.67
CA THR A 95 3.97 -7.79 3.21
C THR A 95 4.45 -6.85 2.12
N LEU A 96 4.78 -5.60 2.50
CA LEU A 96 5.33 -4.59 1.59
C LEU A 96 6.79 -4.88 1.23
N LYS A 97 7.49 -5.65 2.06
CA LYS A 97 8.85 -6.11 1.80
C LYS A 97 8.81 -7.54 1.31
N ILE A 98 9.78 -7.92 0.49
CA ILE A 98 9.83 -9.26 -0.07
C ILE A 98 10.33 -10.22 1.01
N TYR A 99 9.43 -11.04 1.55
CA TYR A 99 9.74 -12.18 2.42
C TYR A 99 9.46 -13.47 1.67
N ILE A 100 10.41 -14.40 1.71
CA ILE A 100 10.26 -15.74 1.11
C ILE A 100 10.33 -16.77 2.23
N LEU A 101 9.26 -17.56 2.37
CA LEU A 101 9.17 -18.71 3.25
C LEU A 101 9.40 -20.00 2.43
N LYS A 102 10.21 -20.94 2.93
CA LYS A 102 10.57 -22.17 2.19
C LYS A 102 9.38 -23.12 1.91
N GLN A 103 8.32 -23.07 2.72
CA GLN A 103 7.14 -23.95 2.61
C GLN A 103 5.89 -23.13 2.34
N HIS A 104 5.94 -22.27 1.32
CA HIS A 104 4.82 -21.41 0.98
C HIS A 104 3.74 -22.20 0.23
N ARG A 105 2.51 -22.25 0.76
CA ARG A 105 1.35 -22.64 -0.05
C ARG A 105 1.01 -21.46 -0.95
N ILE A 106 1.06 -21.68 -2.26
CA ILE A 106 0.63 -20.68 -3.25
C ILE A 106 -0.87 -20.46 -3.03
N ILE A 107 -1.26 -19.20 -2.78
CA ILE A 107 -2.67 -18.83 -2.64
C ILE A 107 -3.25 -18.62 -4.04
N ASP A 108 -3.82 -19.67 -4.61
CA ASP A 108 -4.50 -19.64 -5.92
C ASP A 108 -6.00 -19.31 -5.82
N GLN A 109 -6.41 -18.69 -4.71
CA GLN A 109 -7.82 -18.42 -4.40
C GLN A 109 -8.14 -16.92 -4.49
N GLY A 110 -9.39 -16.58 -4.86
CA GLY A 110 -9.85 -15.19 -4.96
C GLY A 110 -9.43 -14.47 -6.25
N ILE A 111 -9.00 -13.20 -6.13
CA ILE A 111 -8.56 -12.38 -7.29
C ILE A 111 -7.38 -13.04 -8.03
N PHE A 112 -6.50 -13.74 -7.29
CA PHE A 112 -5.30 -14.37 -7.84
C PHE A 112 -5.58 -15.54 -8.79
N LYS A 113 -6.83 -16.02 -8.85
CA LYS A 113 -7.28 -16.97 -9.87
C LYS A 113 -7.41 -16.34 -11.26
N TYR A 114 -7.70 -15.04 -11.33
CA TYR A 114 -7.94 -14.31 -12.57
C TYR A 114 -6.78 -13.37 -12.94
N VAL A 115 -5.97 -12.95 -11.97
CA VAL A 115 -4.85 -12.02 -12.16
C VAL A 115 -3.61 -12.57 -11.43
N LYS A 116 -2.52 -12.84 -12.16
CA LYS A 116 -1.25 -13.34 -11.61
C LYS A 116 -0.32 -12.22 -11.15
#